data_AF-A0A2G3DSV6-F1
#
_entry.id   AF-A0A2G3DSV6-F1
#
_cell.length_a   1.000
_cell.length_b   1.000
_cell.length_c   1.000
_cell.angle_alpha   90.00
_cell.angle_beta   90.00
_cell.angle_gamma   90.00
#
_symmetry.space_group_name_H-M   'P 1'
#
loop_
_entity.id
_entity.type
_entity.pdbx_description
1 polymer ?
#
loop_
_entity_poly.entity_id
_entity_poly.type
_entity_poly.pdbx_seq_one_letter_code
_entity_poly.pdbx_strand_id
1 'polypeptide(L)'
;MYYVPDGTALAGFYECSECANRFLSVQVGPTLVCPFCGEQPNMEIGPDEEVPVATETAKLLSVVQGANEVEKMDALLSLAVTGGDYSWM
;
A
#
# COMPACT_ATOMS: atom_id res chain seq x y z
N MET A 1 -6.98 2.07 -5.75
CA MET A 1 -6.13 3.11 -5.16
C MET A 1 -6.30 3.03 -3.66
N TYR A 2 -5.23 2.76 -2.91
CA TYR A 2 -5.28 2.90 -1.45
C TYR A 2 -5.09 4.39 -1.16
N TYR A 3 -6.21 5.04 -0.90
CA TYR A 3 -6.27 6.45 -0.57
C TYR A 3 -5.78 6.62 0.87
N VAL A 4 -4.68 7.35 1.04
CA VAL A 4 -4.29 7.79 2.38
C VAL A 4 -5.23 8.94 2.75
N PRO A 5 -6.03 8.84 3.83
CA PRO A 5 -6.98 9.88 4.18
C PRO A 5 -6.26 11.22 4.43
N ASP A 6 -6.89 12.31 3.95
CA ASP A 6 -6.38 13.68 4.13
C ASP A 6 -6.11 13.98 5.61
N GLY A 7 -4.93 14.54 5.88
CA GLY A 7 -4.45 14.79 7.25
C GLY A 7 -3.66 13.64 7.88
N THR A 8 -3.36 12.57 7.13
CA THR A 8 -2.44 11.53 7.60
C THR A 8 -1.03 12.10 7.77
N ALA A 9 -0.63 12.32 9.01
CA ALA A 9 0.69 12.85 9.33
C ALA A 9 1.82 11.82 9.17
N LEU A 10 1.52 10.54 9.01
CA LEU A 10 2.51 9.48 8.93
C LEU A 10 1.99 8.34 8.04
N ALA A 11 2.72 8.05 6.97
CA ALA A 11 2.40 6.95 6.06
C ALA A 11 3.66 6.15 5.71
N GLY A 12 3.54 4.84 5.67
CA GLY A 12 4.58 3.93 5.23
C GLY A 12 4.46 3.71 3.73
N PHE A 13 5.58 3.86 3.03
CA PHE A 13 5.70 3.55 1.62
C PHE A 13 6.17 2.11 1.47
N TYR A 14 5.33 1.28 0.86
CA TYR A 14 5.58 -0.13 0.66
C TYR A 14 5.70 -0.46 -0.82
N GLU A 15 6.55 -1.44 -1.12
CA GLU A 15 6.67 -2.05 -2.44
C GLU A 15 6.46 -3.55 -2.33
N CYS A 16 5.55 -4.06 -3.14
CA CYS A 16 5.32 -5.48 -3.28
C CYS A 16 6.39 -6.12 -4.14
N SER A 17 7.06 -7.15 -3.63
CA SER A 17 8.07 -7.89 -4.40
C SER A 17 7.46 -8.81 -5.46
N GLU A 18 6.18 -9.18 -5.33
CA GLU A 18 5.51 -10.07 -6.29
C GLU A 18 4.91 -9.33 -7.48
N CYS A 19 4.09 -8.31 -7.22
CA CYS A 19 3.43 -7.56 -8.28
C CYS A 19 4.12 -6.23 -8.64
N ALA A 20 5.25 -5.91 -7.99
CA ALA A 20 6.00 -4.65 -8.15
C ALA A 20 5.15 -3.37 -7.93
N ASN A 21 3.97 -3.51 -7.31
CA ASN A 21 3.12 -2.37 -6.99
C ASN A 21 3.64 -1.64 -5.76
N ARG A 22 3.59 -0.31 -5.85
CA ARG A 22 3.98 0.61 -4.78
C ARG A 22 2.73 1.27 -4.22
N PHE A 23 2.62 1.33 -2.91
CA PHE A 23 1.46 1.94 -2.25
C PHE A 23 1.84 2.56 -0.91
N LEU A 24 1.02 3.50 -0.46
CA LEU A 24 1.12 4.12 0.85
C LEU A 24 0.11 3.46 1.80
N SER A 25 0.51 3.27 3.05
CA SER A 25 -0.37 2.79 4.12
C SER A 25 -0.20 3.63 5.37
N VAL A 26 -1.31 3.97 6.02
CA VAL A 26 -1.32 4.66 7.32
C VAL A 26 -0.71 3.78 8.41
N GLN A 27 -0.84 2.46 8.28
CA GLN A 27 -0.24 1.50 9.19
C GLN A 27 1.23 1.26 8.79
N VAL A 28 2.15 1.74 9.64
CA VAL A 28 3.59 1.57 9.46
C VAL A 28 4.07 0.38 10.28
N GLY A 29 4.50 -0.66 9.59
CA GLY A 29 5.07 -1.89 10.08
C GLY A 29 6.21 -2.35 9.16
N PRO A 30 7.03 -3.31 9.59
CA PRO A 30 8.19 -3.77 8.82
C PRO A 30 7.79 -4.48 7.52
N THR A 31 6.67 -5.19 7.54
CA THR A 31 6.12 -6.02 6.47
C THR A 31 4.60 -5.88 6.47
N LEU A 32 3.98 -6.00 5.29
CA LEU A 32 2.54 -5.89 5.15
C LEU A 32 2.08 -6.79 3.99
N VAL A 33 0.84 -7.28 4.07
CA VAL A 33 0.23 -8.09 3.02
C VAL A 33 -0.15 -7.17 1.86
N CYS A 34 0.40 -7.40 0.67
CA CYS A 34 0.10 -6.55 -0.47
C CYS A 34 -1.41 -6.55 -0.75
N PRO A 35 -2.11 -5.42 -0.77
CA PRO A 35 -3.55 -5.45 -1.01
C PRO A 35 -3.92 -5.68 -2.48
N PHE A 36 -2.95 -5.69 -3.39
CA PHE A 36 -3.17 -5.90 -4.82
C PHE A 36 -3.05 -7.39 -5.21
N CYS A 37 -2.07 -8.10 -4.64
CA CYS A 37 -1.82 -9.51 -4.94
C CYS A 37 -1.81 -10.41 -3.70
N GLY A 38 -1.78 -9.83 -2.50
CA GLY A 38 -1.82 -10.58 -1.26
C GLY A 38 -3.18 -11.23 -1.13
N GLU A 39 -3.14 -12.55 -1.06
CA GLU A 39 -4.32 -13.38 -0.95
C GLU A 39 -4.92 -13.20 0.45
N GLN A 40 -6.20 -12.84 0.52
CA GLN A 40 -6.91 -12.84 1.79
C GLN A 40 -7.10 -14.30 2.22
N PRO A 41 -6.95 -14.62 3.53
CA PRO A 41 -7.18 -15.97 3.98
C PRO A 41 -8.61 -16.37 3.63
N ASN A 42 -8.75 -17.42 2.81
CA ASN A 42 -10.05 -17.93 2.40
C ASN A 42 -10.82 -18.38 3.66
N MET A 43 -11.88 -17.65 4.00
CA MET A 43 -12.66 -17.91 5.21
C MET A 43 -13.52 -19.19 5.12
N GLU A 44 -13.51 -19.87 3.96
CA GLU A 44 -14.11 -21.20 3.76
C GLU A 44 -13.17 -22.36 4.09
N ILE A 45 -11.94 -22.11 4.53
CA ILE A 45 -11.03 -23.18 4.97
C ILE A 45 -11.58 -23.88 6.21
N GLY A 46 -11.83 -25.19 6.06
CA GLY A 46 -12.24 -26.03 7.17
C GLY A 46 -11.14 -26.16 8.24
N PRO A 47 -11.47 -26.58 9.47
CA PRO A 47 -10.49 -26.71 10.57
C PRO A 47 -9.32 -27.69 10.29
N ASP A 48 -9.41 -28.52 9.25
CA ASP A 48 -8.39 -29.48 8.81
C ASP A 48 -7.52 -28.96 7.64
N GLU A 49 -7.80 -27.78 7.09
CA GLU A 49 -7.00 -27.19 6.01
C GLU A 49 -5.98 -26.19 6.54
N GLU A 50 -4.78 -26.23 5.97
CA GLU A 50 -3.65 -25.39 6.36
C GLU A 50 -4.00 -23.92 6.10
N VAL A 51 -4.19 -23.15 7.18
CA VAL A 51 -4.46 -21.70 7.09
C VAL A 51 -3.40 -21.04 6.21
N PRO A 52 -3.78 -20.46 5.05
CA PRO A 52 -2.82 -19.80 4.18
C PRO A 52 -2.24 -18.64 4.98
N VAL A 53 -0.95 -18.75 5.26
CA VAL A 53 -0.20 -17.71 5.97
C VAL A 53 -0.22 -16.51 5.05
N ALA A 54 -0.92 -15.45 5.44
CA ALA A 54 -1.00 -14.23 4.65
C ALA A 54 0.42 -13.75 4.38
N THR A 55 0.90 -13.98 3.16
CA THR A 55 2.31 -13.77 2.81
C THR A 55 2.52 -12.27 2.74
N GLU A 56 3.31 -11.74 3.66
CA GLU A 56 3.64 -10.32 3.69
C GLU A 56 4.61 -9.99 2.55
N THR A 57 4.05 -9.75 1.37
CA THR A 57 4.82 -9.57 0.14
C THR A 57 5.22 -8.11 -0.10
N ALA A 58 4.59 -7.19 0.64
CA ALA A 58 4.92 -5.78 0.63
C ALA A 58 5.93 -5.46 1.75
N LYS A 59 7.08 -4.91 1.35
CA LYS A 59 8.14 -4.48 2.28
C LYS A 59 8.14 -2.97 2.42
N LEU A 60 8.35 -2.49 3.65
CA LEU A 60 8.49 -1.07 3.92
C LEU A 60 9.80 -0.56 3.29
N LEU A 61 9.68 0.42 2.39
CA LEU A 61 10.80 1.10 1.77
C LEU A 61 11.20 2.35 2.55
N SER A 62 10.20 3.16 2.90
CA SER A 62 10.42 4.45 3.56
C SER A 62 9.20 4.84 4.39
N VAL A 63 9.42 5.66 5.41
CA VAL A 63 8.33 6.26 6.20
C VAL A 63 8.27 7.73 5.87
N VAL A 64 7.13 8.15 5.33
CA VAL A 64 6.84 9.55 5.04
C VAL A 64 6.20 10.16 6.29
N GLN A 65 6.79 11.25 6.78
CA GLN A 65 6.32 11.99 7.95
C GLN A 65 5.93 13.40 7.52
N GLY A 66 4.75 13.85 7.94
CA GLY A 66 4.14 15.13 7.61
C GLY A 66 2.98 14.97 6.62
N ALA A 67 1.82 15.52 6.98
CA ALA A 67 0.61 15.44 6.16
C ALA A 67 0.82 15.96 4.73
N ASN A 68 1.49 17.11 4.60
CA ASN A 68 1.80 17.71 3.30
C ASN A 68 2.73 16.83 2.44
N GLU A 69 3.66 16.10 3.06
CA GLU A 69 4.59 15.23 2.32
C GLU A 69 3.89 13.93 1.87
N VAL A 70 3.01 13.39 2.72
CA VAL A 70 2.17 12.23 2.37
C VAL A 70 1.25 12.57 1.20
N GLU A 71 0.58 13.73 1.23
CA GLU A 71 -0.29 14.20 0.15
C GLU A 71 0.48 14.41 -1.16
N LYS A 72 1.67 15.04 -1.11
CA LYS A 72 2.52 15.17 -2.30
C LYS A 72 2.92 13.81 -2.86
N MET A 73 3.28 12.87 -1.99
CA MET A 73 3.73 11.55 -2.42
C MET A 73 2.58 10.73 -3.02
N ASP A 74 1.38 10.82 -2.46
CA ASP A 74 0.15 10.23 -3.02
C ASP A 74 -0.18 10.83 -4.40
N ALA A 75 -0.11 12.16 -4.52
CA ALA A 75 -0.31 12.84 -5.80
C ALA A 75 0.72 12.40 -6.86
N LEU A 76 2.00 12.29 -6.49
CA LEU A 76 3.07 11.81 -7.39
C LEU A 76 2.84 10.35 -7.82
N LEU A 77 2.40 9.49 -6.90
CA LEU A 77 2.05 8.09 -7.21
C LEU A 77 0.86 8.00 -8.17
N SER A 78 -0.17 8.81 -7.93
CA SER A 78 -1.34 8.90 -8.81
C SER A 78 -0.96 9.38 -10.22
N LEU A 79 -0.07 10.37 -10.32
CA LEU A 79 0.47 10.88 -11.58
C LEU A 79 1.27 9.82 -12.34
N ALA A 80 2.14 9.08 -11.64
CA ALA A 80 2.98 8.04 -12.23
C ALA A 80 2.17 6.86 -12.78
N VAL A 81 1.03 6.54 -12.15
CA VAL A 81 0.14 5.44 -12.59
C VAL A 81 -0.77 5.86 -13.74
N THR A 82 -1.30 7.09 -13.71
CA THR A 82 -2.28 7.53 -14.71
C THR A 82 -1.66 8.27 -15.90
N GLY A 83 -0.38 8.65 -15.83
CA GLY A 83 0.27 9.44 -16.88
C GLY A 83 -0.44 10.76 -17.19
N GLY A 84 -1.28 11.24 -16.26
CA GLY A 84 -2.12 12.41 -16.46
C GLY A 84 -1.34 13.69 -16.25
N ASP A 85 -1.24 14.52 -17.29
CA ASP A 85 -0.79 15.90 -17.17
C ASP A 85 -1.57 16.63 -16.06
N TYR A 86 -0.89 17.52 -15.33
CA TYR A 86 -1.46 18.50 -14.39
C TYR A 86 -2.39 19.53 -15.07
N SER A 87 -3.15 19.14 -16.09
CA SER A 87 -4.10 19.99 -16.81
C SER A 87 -5.46 20.00 -16.10
N TRP A 88 -5.45 20.44 -14.85
CA TRP A 88 -6.62 20.94 -14.15
C TRP A 88 -6.19 22.09 -13.22
N MET A 89 -5.50 23.07 -13.80
CA MET A 89 -5.38 24.44 -13.28
C MET A 89 -5.59 25.42 -14.41
#